data_AF-A0A2D5H8J3-F1
#
_entry.id   AF-A0A2D5H8J3-F1
#
_cell.length_a   1.000
_cell.length_b   1.000
_cell.length_c   1.000
_cell.angle_alpha   90.00
_cell.angle_beta   90.00
_cell.angle_gamma   90.00
#
_symmetry.space_group_name_H-M   'P 1'
#
loop_
_entity.id
_entity.type
_entity.pdbx_description
1 polymer ?
#
loop_
_entity_poly.entity_id
_entity_poly.type
_entity_poly.pdbx_seq_one_letter_code
_entity_poly.pdbx_strand_id
1 'polypeptide(L)'
;MHQHRSSQFQGLQLENRARKIVEQLGGAWSRSRGMCCCPAHDDRTPSLSITLGKRAILVHCFAGCTNEAVIDAMAGLGIRVADLSDGT
;
A
#
# COMPACT_ATOMS: atom_id res chain seq x y z
N MET A 1 30.62 -15.55 -0.56
CA MET A 1 29.67 -15.37 0.57
C MET A 1 28.85 -14.08 0.39
N HIS A 2 28.08 -13.92 -0.69
CA HIS A 2 27.41 -12.64 -1.01
C HIS A 2 25.97 -12.84 -1.51
N GLN A 3 25.00 -13.23 -0.65
CA GLN A 3 23.59 -13.30 -1.10
C GLN A 3 22.52 -12.83 -0.08
N HIS A 4 22.87 -12.45 1.16
CA HIS A 4 21.84 -12.05 2.15
C HIS A 4 21.45 -10.57 2.14
N ARG A 5 22.27 -9.69 1.54
CA ARG A 5 22.06 -8.24 1.62
C ARG A 5 20.94 -7.75 0.70
N SER A 6 20.72 -8.36 -0.47
CA SER A 6 19.74 -7.86 -1.45
C SER A 6 18.27 -7.99 -0.98
N SER A 7 17.93 -9.09 -0.29
CA SER A 7 16.55 -9.38 0.14
C SER A 7 16.06 -8.44 1.25
N GLN A 8 16.94 -8.06 2.20
CA GLN A 8 16.56 -7.13 3.26
C GLN A 8 16.35 -5.70 2.73
N PHE A 9 17.11 -5.29 1.72
CA PHE A 9 16.94 -3.98 1.09
C PHE A 9 15.62 -3.90 0.30
N GLN A 10 15.20 -4.98 -0.37
CA GLN A 10 13.92 -5.04 -1.07
C GLN A 10 12.73 -4.90 -0.11
N GLY A 11 12.77 -5.59 1.05
CA GLY A 11 11.72 -5.47 2.07
C GLY A 11 11.57 -4.04 2.61
N LEU A 12 12.69 -3.37 2.90
CA LEU A 12 12.69 -1.97 3.36
C LEU A 12 12.18 -0.99 2.30
N GLN A 13 12.46 -1.22 1.02
CA GLN A 13 11.95 -0.39 -0.07
C GLN A 13 10.43 -0.52 -0.20
N LEU A 14 9.89 -1.74 -0.10
CA LEU A 14 8.46 -1.98 -0.15
C LEU A 14 7.75 -1.34 1.06
N GLU A 15 8.33 -1.46 2.25
CA GLU A 15 7.82 -0.79 3.45
C GLU A 15 7.80 0.73 3.30
N ASN A 16 8.88 1.34 2.80
CA ASN A 16 8.94 2.78 2.59
C ASN A 16 7.91 3.27 1.57
N ARG A 17 7.67 2.50 0.50
CA ARG A 17 6.60 2.79 -0.47
C ARG A 17 5.22 2.71 0.19
N ALA A 18 4.96 1.65 0.95
CA ALA A 18 3.68 1.47 1.65
C ALA A 18 3.40 2.60 2.65
N ARG A 19 4.41 3.01 3.43
CA ARG A 19 4.31 4.15 4.34
C ARG A 19 3.94 5.44 3.61
N LYS A 20 4.62 5.75 2.51
CA LYS A 20 4.32 6.95 1.70
C LYS A 20 2.92 6.94 1.13
N ILE A 21 2.43 5.80 0.65
CA ILE A 21 1.06 5.66 0.15
C ILE A 21 0.06 5.94 1.27
N VAL A 22 0.29 5.37 2.46
CA VAL A 22 -0.58 5.60 3.62
C VAL A 22 -0.59 7.06 4.02
N GLU A 23 0.57 7.74 4.06
CA GLU A 23 0.67 9.18 4.33
C GLU A 23 -0.05 10.02 3.27
N GLN A 24 0.11 9.68 1.97
CA GLN A 24 -0.55 10.37 0.87
C GLN A 24 -2.08 10.25 0.93
N LEU A 25 -2.59 9.12 1.44
CA LEU A 25 -4.02 8.89 1.68
C LEU A 25 -4.50 9.39 3.06
N GLY A 26 -3.68 10.19 3.75
CA GLY A 26 -4.03 10.80 5.04
C GLY A 26 -4.15 9.81 6.21
N GLY A 27 -3.51 8.64 6.09
CA GLY A 27 -3.57 7.57 7.08
C GLY A 27 -2.42 7.52 8.06
N ALA A 28 -2.43 6.48 8.88
CA ALA A 28 -1.39 6.21 9.88
C ALA A 28 -0.74 4.85 9.63
N TRP A 29 0.60 4.81 9.68
CA TRP A 29 1.40 3.60 9.61
C TRP A 29 1.77 3.09 11.01
N SER A 30 1.66 1.79 11.25
CA SER A 30 2.06 1.16 12.50
C SER A 30 2.58 -0.27 12.26
N ARG A 31 3.73 -0.58 12.87
CA ARG A 31 4.44 -1.86 12.70
C ARG A 31 4.68 -2.17 11.22
N SER A 32 3.84 -2.98 10.60
CA SER A 32 3.94 -3.46 9.22
C SER A 32 2.69 -3.23 8.38
N ARG A 33 1.79 -2.34 8.84
CA ARG A 33 0.56 -1.99 8.13
C ARG A 33 0.19 -0.53 8.32
N GLY A 34 -0.64 0.00 7.44
CA GLY A 34 -1.30 1.28 7.65
C GLY A 34 -2.80 1.20 7.41
N MET A 35 -3.49 2.16 8.01
CA MET A 35 -4.91 2.39 7.80
C MET A 35 -5.08 3.82 7.28
N CYS A 36 -5.88 3.97 6.23
CA CYS A 36 -6.17 5.25 5.58
C CYS A 36 -7.62 5.27 5.09
N CYS A 37 -8.10 6.44 4.68
CA CYS A 37 -9.39 6.56 4.03
C CYS A 37 -9.31 5.96 2.62
N CYS A 38 -10.32 5.16 2.27
CA CYS A 38 -10.43 4.59 0.93
C CYS A 38 -10.73 5.70 -0.08
N PRO A 39 -9.96 5.83 -1.17
CA PRO A 39 -10.24 6.84 -2.19
C PRO A 39 -11.41 6.46 -3.11
N ALA A 40 -11.90 5.21 -3.06
CA ALA A 40 -12.98 4.73 -3.93
C ALA A 40 -14.40 5.04 -3.42
N HIS A 41 -14.53 5.61 -2.23
CA HIS A 41 -15.80 6.10 -1.68
C HIS A 41 -15.58 7.31 -0.76
N ASP A 42 -16.65 7.99 -0.37
CA ASP A 42 -16.60 9.07 0.62
C ASP A 42 -16.35 8.49 2.02
N ASP A 43 -15.07 8.31 2.35
CA ASP A 43 -14.65 7.61 3.55
C ASP A 43 -14.32 8.58 4.70
N ARG A 44 -15.15 8.54 5.75
CA ARG A 44 -15.00 9.41 6.94
C ARG A 44 -14.23 8.76 8.07
N THR A 45 -14.02 7.44 8.01
CA THR A 45 -13.27 6.67 9.00
C THR A 45 -12.36 5.69 8.26
N PRO A 46 -11.07 5.57 8.60
CA PRO A 46 -10.14 4.73 7.83
C PRO A 46 -10.65 3.30 7.60
N SER A 47 -11.03 2.98 6.36
CA SER A 47 -11.53 1.66 5.96
C SER A 47 -10.55 0.89 5.06
N LEU A 48 -9.52 1.56 4.54
CA LEU A 48 -8.53 0.96 3.65
C LEU A 48 -7.30 0.51 4.43
N SER A 49 -7.05 -0.79 4.41
CA SER A 49 -5.84 -1.41 4.93
C SER A 49 -4.78 -1.51 3.85
N ILE A 50 -3.56 -1.08 4.19
CA ILE A 50 -2.37 -1.23 3.36
C ILE A 50 -1.36 -2.08 4.14
N THR A 51 -0.98 -3.23 3.59
CA THR A 51 -0.07 -4.19 4.26
C THR A 51 1.03 -4.66 3.34
N LEU A 52 2.12 -5.18 3.92
CA LEU A 52 3.20 -5.80 3.16
C LEU A 52 2.89 -7.27 2.87
N GLY A 53 2.88 -7.62 1.60
CA GLY A 53 3.03 -8.98 1.11
C GLY A 53 4.50 -9.32 0.85
N LYS A 54 4.77 -10.53 0.35
CA LYS A 54 6.15 -10.98 0.09
C LYS A 54 6.85 -10.19 -1.02
N ARG A 55 6.09 -9.77 -2.03
CA ARG A 55 6.58 -9.10 -3.26
C ARG A 55 5.72 -7.90 -3.68
N ALA A 56 4.71 -7.57 -2.88
CA ALA A 56 3.74 -6.54 -3.21
C ALA A 56 3.15 -5.91 -1.96
N ILE A 57 2.67 -4.69 -2.09
CA ILE A 57 1.81 -4.00 -1.14
C ILE A 57 0.38 -4.46 -1.42
N LEU A 58 -0.30 -4.95 -0.39
CA LEU A 58 -1.68 -5.41 -0.49
C LEU A 58 -2.60 -4.31 -0.01
N VAL A 59 -3.71 -4.14 -0.72
CA VAL A 59 -4.77 -3.20 -0.40
C VAL A 59 -6.06 -3.96 -0.14
N HIS A 60 -6.81 -3.54 0.88
CA HIS A 60 -8.12 -4.12 1.16
C HIS A 60 -9.03 -3.09 1.83
N CYS A 61 -10.17 -2.79 1.21
CA CYS A 61 -11.19 -1.93 1.80
C CYS A 61 -12.20 -2.78 2.57
N PHE A 62 -12.31 -2.55 3.89
CA PHE A 62 -13.27 -3.25 4.74
C PHE A 62 -14.72 -2.77 4.57
N ALA A 63 -14.95 -1.66 3.86
CA ALA A 63 -16.28 -1.12 3.57
C ALA A 63 -16.94 -1.76 2.32
N GLY A 64 -16.23 -2.64 1.61
CA GLY A 64 -16.80 -3.43 0.51
C GLY A 64 -16.48 -2.92 -0.91
N CYS A 65 -15.58 -1.95 -1.07
CA CYS A 65 -15.06 -1.61 -2.40
C CYS A 65 -14.33 -2.80 -3.00
N THR A 66 -14.49 -3.01 -4.32
CA THR A 66 -13.71 -4.01 -5.04
C THR A 66 -12.26 -3.57 -5.16
N ASN A 67 -11.35 -4.52 -5.37
CA ASN A 67 -9.94 -4.20 -5.56
C ASN A 67 -9.73 -3.30 -6.79
N GLU A 68 -10.50 -3.54 -7.86
CA GLU A 68 -10.42 -2.75 -9.09
C GLU A 68 -10.79 -1.29 -8.83
N ALA A 69 -11.87 -1.04 -8.09
CA ALA A 69 -12.31 0.32 -7.75
C ALA A 69 -11.27 1.05 -6.89
N VAL A 70 -10.68 0.35 -5.91
CA VAL A 70 -9.61 0.92 -5.06
C VAL A 70 -8.38 1.26 -5.90
N ILE A 71 -7.92 0.33 -6.76
CA ILE A 71 -6.74 0.55 -7.61
C ILE A 71 -6.97 1.68 -8.61
N ASP A 72 -8.15 1.77 -9.23
CA ASP A 72 -8.50 2.83 -10.18
C ASP A 72 -8.52 4.21 -9.49
N ALA A 73 -9.16 4.29 -8.31
CA ALA A 73 -9.17 5.52 -7.52
C ALA A 73 -7.75 5.93 -7.06
N MET A 74 -6.92 4.97 -6.64
CA MET A 74 -5.51 5.20 -6.31
C MET A 74 -4.71 5.71 -7.53
N ALA A 75 -4.98 5.17 -8.72
CA ALA A 75 -4.36 5.62 -9.96
C ALA A 75 -4.74 7.06 -10.31
N GLY A 76 -5.99 7.46 -10.05
CA GLY A 76 -6.44 8.86 -10.16
C GLY A 76 -5.69 9.83 -9.23
N LEU A 77 -5.11 9.32 -8.15
CA LEU A 77 -4.24 10.07 -7.22
C LEU A 77 -2.74 9.94 -7.56
N GLY A 78 -2.41 9.30 -8.68
CA GLY A 78 -1.03 9.09 -9.12
C GLY A 78 -0.31 7.89 -8.51
N ILE A 79 -1.01 7.06 -7.72
CA ILE A 79 -0.43 5.82 -7.15
C ILE A 79 -0.71 4.67 -8.12
N ARG A 80 0.35 4.14 -8.75
CA ARG A 80 0.24 3.14 -9.82
C ARG A 80 0.48 1.74 -9.27
N VAL A 81 0.05 0.72 -10.02
CA VAL A 81 0.33 -0.69 -9.70
C VAL A 81 1.83 -0.96 -9.54
N ALA A 82 2.69 -0.25 -10.30
CA ALA A 82 4.13 -0.35 -10.16
C ALA A 82 4.63 0.04 -8.75
N ASP A 83 3.99 1.02 -8.11
CA ASP A 83 4.32 1.46 -6.75
C ASP A 83 3.93 0.41 -5.68
N LEU A 84 2.99 -0.48 -6.03
CA LEU A 84 2.52 -1.56 -5.17
C LEU A 84 3.35 -2.84 -5.31
N SER A 85 4.39 -2.87 -6.14
CA SER A 85 5.18 -4.08 -6.39
C SER A 85 6.66 -3.89 -6.05
N ASP A 86 7.39 -4.99 -5.87
CA ASP A 86 8.84 -4.97 -5.66
C ASP A 86 9.63 -4.71 -6.96
N GLY A 87 8.97 -4.70 -8.12
CA GLY A 87 9.55 -4.45 -9.44
C GLY A 87 10.22 -5.67 -10.09
N THR A 88 9.98 -6.88 -9.59
CA THR A 88 10.45 -8.16 -10.16
C THR A 88 9.28 -8.95 -10.72
#